data_AF-A0A8S9XPN4-F1
#
_entry.id   AF-A0A8S9XPN4-F1
#
_cell.length_a   1.000
_cell.length_b   1.000
_cell.length_c   1.000
_cell.angle_alpha   90.00
_cell.angle_beta   90.00
_cell.angle_gamma   90.00
#
_symmetry.space_group_name_H-M   'P 1'
#
loop_
_entity.id
_entity.type
_entity.pdbx_description
1 polymer ?
#
loop_
_entity_poly.entity_id
_entity_poly.type
_entity_poly.pdbx_seq_one_letter_code
_entity_poly.pdbx_strand_id
1 'polypeptide(L)'
;MLITISVVVISCCHAANKFAGPFTIEVKQPFICEDEGTRDIMFTNTTVRKKSKTFYAVTTKITTRIYFSDENKMRVNFAVWGNGGWRPNFLTLSYEKACTSFSELLPGVFNEICATNNLTSCPTPPGEYALVDANGSPQVKLSSLPYNRYKVYIMFLSQDGTLLGCLGMITNIVPKVKGG
;
A
#
# COMPACT_ATOMS: atom_id res chain seq x y z
N MET A 1 8.32 18.96 62.07
CA MET A 1 7.58 20.17 61.69
C MET A 1 7.90 20.47 60.23
N LEU A 2 6.88 20.35 59.38
CA LEU A 2 6.74 20.76 57.97
C LEU A 2 7.68 20.22 56.86
N ILE A 3 7.13 19.19 56.20
CA ILE A 3 7.15 18.91 54.76
C ILE A 3 7.09 20.20 53.92
N THR A 4 7.98 20.39 52.92
CA THR A 4 7.70 21.28 51.79
C THR A 4 8.24 20.74 50.44
N ILE A 5 7.30 20.12 49.71
CA ILE A 5 7.00 20.38 48.29
C ILE A 5 8.07 20.01 47.25
N SER A 6 8.07 18.73 46.89
CA SER A 6 8.12 18.33 45.47
C SER A 6 6.90 18.92 44.75
N VAL A 7 7.07 19.73 43.70
CA VAL A 7 6.22 19.83 42.48
C VAL A 7 6.79 20.96 41.61
N VAL A 8 7.61 20.65 40.60
CA VAL A 8 7.61 21.36 39.30
C VAL A 8 8.06 20.38 38.21
N VAL A 9 7.22 19.40 37.85
CA VAL A 9 7.39 18.65 36.59
C VAL A 9 6.03 18.37 35.95
N ILE A 10 5.18 19.38 35.77
CA ILE A 10 3.98 19.20 34.94
C ILE A 10 3.62 20.53 34.26
N SER A 11 4.32 20.90 33.19
CA SER A 11 3.72 21.69 32.12
C SER A 11 4.56 21.67 30.83
N CYS A 12 4.72 20.49 30.22
CA CYS A 12 5.23 20.41 28.84
C CYS A 12 4.47 19.40 27.97
N CYS A 13 3.24 19.03 28.36
CA CYS A 13 2.40 18.07 27.64
C CYS A 13 1.30 18.72 26.78
N HIS A 14 1.46 19.98 26.37
CA HIS A 14 0.54 20.61 25.42
C HIS A 14 1.21 20.64 24.03
N ALA A 15 0.66 19.81 23.14
CA ALA A 15 1.05 19.54 21.74
C ALA A 15 2.06 18.42 21.47
N ALA A 16 1.96 17.27 22.16
CA ALA A 16 2.43 16.03 21.54
C ALA A 16 1.48 15.68 20.38
N ASN A 17 1.92 15.88 19.13
CA ASN A 17 1.21 15.37 17.97
C ASN A 17 0.96 13.87 18.18
N LYS A 18 -0.29 13.41 18.00
CA LYS A 18 -0.62 11.99 18.14
C LYS A 18 0.28 11.18 17.22
N PHE A 19 0.94 10.15 17.75
CA PHE A 19 1.83 9.29 16.97
C PHE A 19 1.09 8.38 15.97
N ALA A 20 -0.14 7.98 16.30
CA ALA A 20 -0.98 7.11 15.49
C ALA A 20 -2.47 7.41 15.71
N GLY A 21 -3.33 6.90 14.82
CA GLY A 21 -4.79 7.01 14.92
C GLY A 21 -5.48 6.86 13.56
N PRO A 22 -6.76 7.29 13.44
CA PRO A 22 -7.46 7.30 12.16
C PRO A 22 -6.68 8.09 11.12
N PHE A 23 -6.45 7.48 9.97
CA PHE A 23 -5.52 7.99 8.98
C PHE A 23 -6.13 8.15 7.59
N THR A 24 -5.40 8.89 6.76
CA THR A 24 -5.55 8.94 5.31
C THR A 24 -4.24 8.47 4.69
N ILE A 25 -4.33 7.64 3.64
CA ILE A 25 -3.16 7.26 2.84
C ILE A 25 -2.93 8.31 1.76
N GLU A 26 -1.76 8.92 1.76
CA GLU A 26 -1.28 9.74 0.66
C GLU A 26 -0.28 8.97 -0.19
N VAL A 27 -0.72 8.52 -1.36
CA VAL A 27 0.15 7.87 -2.34
C VAL A 27 0.99 8.95 -3.02
N LYS A 28 2.32 8.81 -2.97
CA LYS A 28 3.27 9.82 -3.49
C LYS A 28 3.82 9.45 -4.85
N GLN A 29 4.52 8.33 -4.94
CA GLN A 29 5.14 7.91 -6.19
C GLN A 29 5.36 6.39 -6.21
N PRO A 30 5.32 5.76 -7.39
CA PRO A 30 5.82 4.41 -7.56
C PRO A 30 7.36 4.38 -7.49
N PHE A 31 7.91 3.20 -7.22
CA PHE A 31 9.33 2.92 -7.38
C PHE A 31 9.51 1.48 -7.87
N ILE A 32 10.65 1.21 -8.53
CA ILE A 32 11.00 -0.14 -8.97
C ILE A 32 11.56 -0.89 -7.75
N CYS A 33 10.97 -2.04 -7.43
CA CYS A 33 11.45 -2.87 -6.32
C CYS A 33 12.89 -3.33 -6.56
N GLU A 34 13.68 -3.46 -5.49
CA GLU A 34 15.06 -3.96 -5.59
C GLU A 34 15.10 -5.43 -6.05
N ASP A 35 14.08 -6.20 -5.68
CA ASP A 35 13.85 -7.57 -6.12
C ASP A 35 12.49 -7.65 -6.82
N GLU A 36 12.50 -7.95 -8.11
CA GLU A 36 11.32 -8.14 -8.95
C GLU A 36 10.91 -9.62 -9.07
N GLY A 37 11.67 -10.53 -8.46
CA GLY A 37 11.43 -11.97 -8.51
C GLY A 37 11.57 -12.56 -9.92
N THR A 38 10.73 -13.54 -10.25
CA THR A 38 10.72 -14.22 -11.56
C THR A 38 10.17 -13.35 -12.70
N ARG A 39 9.57 -12.20 -12.38
CA ARG A 39 8.94 -11.28 -13.34
C ARG A 39 7.80 -11.93 -14.13
N ASP A 40 7.08 -12.84 -13.48
CA ASP A 40 5.82 -13.39 -14.00
C ASP A 40 4.67 -12.39 -13.88
N ILE A 41 4.78 -11.42 -12.97
CA ILE A 41 3.89 -10.27 -12.84
C ILE A 41 4.74 -9.00 -12.86
N MET A 42 4.59 -8.18 -13.90
CA MET A 42 5.37 -6.97 -14.11
C MET A 42 4.48 -5.74 -14.17
N PHE A 43 4.96 -4.65 -13.56
CA PHE A 43 4.33 -3.33 -13.62
C PHE A 43 5.31 -2.37 -14.30
N THR A 44 4.92 -1.82 -15.45
CA THR A 44 5.77 -0.93 -16.25
C THR A 44 5.05 0.38 -16.56
N ASN A 45 5.84 1.44 -16.74
CA ASN A 45 5.33 2.80 -17.00
C ASN A 45 4.28 3.26 -15.98
N THR A 46 4.41 2.82 -14.72
CA THR A 46 3.47 3.15 -13.66
C THR A 46 3.61 4.62 -13.27
N THR A 47 2.50 5.34 -13.28
CA THR A 47 2.39 6.70 -12.78
C THR A 47 1.18 6.81 -11.86
N VAL A 48 1.28 7.67 -10.84
CA VAL A 48 0.19 7.93 -9.90
C VAL A 48 -0.01 9.43 -9.76
N ARG A 49 -1.26 9.89 -9.93
CA ARG A 49 -1.62 11.31 -9.87
C ARG A 49 -2.74 11.51 -8.87
N LYS A 50 -2.53 12.36 -7.87
CA LYS A 50 -3.59 12.78 -6.95
C LYS A 50 -4.56 13.68 -7.71
N LYS A 51 -5.83 13.27 -7.80
CA LYS A 51 -6.89 14.01 -8.51
C LYS A 51 -7.85 14.69 -7.54
N SER A 52 -8.06 14.11 -6.36
CA SER A 52 -8.81 14.73 -5.26
C SER A 52 -8.24 14.33 -3.90
N LYS A 53 -8.92 14.68 -2.81
CA LYS A 53 -8.52 14.27 -1.45
C LYS A 53 -8.51 12.74 -1.27
N THR A 54 -9.36 12.02 -2.00
CA THR A 54 -9.57 10.56 -1.85
C THR A 54 -9.35 9.77 -3.13
N PHE A 55 -9.09 10.44 -4.26
CA PHE A 55 -8.96 9.81 -5.58
C PHE A 55 -7.55 9.95 -6.13
N TYR A 56 -6.91 8.82 -6.41
CA TYR A 56 -5.66 8.70 -7.15
C TYR A 56 -5.92 8.01 -8.49
N ALA A 57 -5.50 8.68 -9.57
CA ALA A 57 -5.53 8.10 -10.90
C ALA A 57 -4.19 7.41 -11.18
N VAL A 58 -4.26 6.16 -11.66
CA VAL A 58 -3.12 5.30 -11.95
C VAL A 58 -3.12 4.95 -13.43
N THR A 59 -1.98 5.19 -14.08
CA THR A 59 -1.72 4.70 -15.44
C THR A 59 -0.56 3.71 -15.34
N THR A 60 -0.73 2.50 -15.85
CA THR A 60 0.28 1.44 -15.77
C THR A 60 0.04 0.40 -16.85
N LYS A 61 1.11 -0.23 -17.32
CA LYS A 61 1.05 -1.45 -18.13
C LYS A 61 1.40 -2.63 -17.23
N ILE A 62 0.46 -3.54 -17.03
CA ILE A 62 0.63 -4.77 -16.27
C ILE A 62 0.83 -5.91 -17.27
N THR A 63 1.87 -6.72 -17.10
CA THR A 63 2.07 -7.91 -17.91
C THR A 63 2.13 -9.12 -16.98
N THR A 64 1.28 -10.11 -17.24
CA THR A 64 1.23 -11.37 -16.50
C THR A 64 1.56 -12.53 -17.43
N ARG A 65 2.45 -13.44 -16.99
CA ARG A 65 2.82 -14.67 -17.72
C ARG A 65 2.09 -15.91 -17.22
N ILE A 66 1.42 -15.77 -16.08
CA ILE A 66 0.66 -16.80 -15.40
C ILE A 66 -0.78 -16.32 -15.18
N TYR A 67 -1.66 -17.24 -14.82
CA TYR A 67 -2.95 -16.85 -14.24
C TYR A 67 -2.70 -16.15 -12.91
N PHE A 68 -3.28 -14.97 -12.74
CA PHE A 68 -3.35 -14.32 -11.45
C PHE A 68 -4.65 -14.74 -10.76
N SER A 69 -4.51 -15.63 -9.77
CA SER A 69 -5.61 -16.33 -9.10
C SER A 69 -5.42 -16.32 -7.57
N ASP A 70 -6.33 -16.99 -6.86
CA ASP A 70 -6.24 -17.19 -5.41
C ASP A 70 -5.34 -18.38 -5.03
N GLU A 71 -4.70 -19.03 -6.00
CA GLU A 71 -3.58 -19.94 -5.73
C GLU A 71 -2.29 -19.17 -5.45
N ASN A 72 -2.18 -17.93 -5.94
CA ASN A 72 -1.09 -17.04 -5.59
C ASN A 72 -1.32 -16.42 -4.20
N LYS A 73 -0.25 -16.09 -3.51
CA LYS A 73 -0.27 -15.37 -2.23
C LYS A 73 0.16 -13.92 -2.45
N MET A 74 -0.28 -13.02 -1.59
CA MET A 74 0.13 -11.61 -1.61
C MET A 74 0.74 -11.25 -0.25
N ARG A 75 1.85 -10.52 -0.27
CA ARG A 75 2.49 -9.98 0.93
C ARG A 75 2.68 -8.48 0.76
N VAL A 76 2.25 -7.70 1.74
CA VAL A 76 2.47 -6.25 1.78
C VAL A 76 3.46 -5.94 2.89
N ASN A 77 4.69 -5.58 2.51
CA ASN A 77 5.75 -5.22 3.45
C ASN A 77 5.93 -3.70 3.50
N PHE A 78 6.08 -3.17 4.71
CA PHE A 78 6.28 -1.76 4.97
C PHE A 78 7.69 -1.56 5.53
N ALA A 79 8.45 -0.67 4.89
CA ALA A 79 9.60 -0.03 5.50
C ALA A 79 9.21 1.38 5.94
N VAL A 80 9.68 1.81 7.12
CA VAL A 80 9.34 3.12 7.70
C VAL A 80 10.54 4.06 7.60
N TRP A 81 10.30 5.33 7.31
CA TRP A 81 11.36 6.34 7.32
C TRP A 81 11.72 6.74 8.76
N GLY A 82 13.01 6.78 9.07
CA GLY A 82 13.50 7.25 10.38
C GLY A 82 15.02 7.41 10.42
N ASN A 83 15.51 8.38 11.18
CA ASN A 83 16.95 8.68 11.35
C ASN A 83 17.74 8.72 10.03
N GLY A 84 17.18 9.33 8.99
CA GLY A 84 17.85 9.51 7.69
C GLY A 84 17.82 8.30 6.75
N GLY A 85 17.11 7.22 7.10
CA GLY A 85 17.02 6.03 6.25
C GLY A 85 15.71 5.27 6.35
N TRP A 86 15.56 4.28 5.47
CA TRP A 86 14.47 3.31 5.51
C TRP A 86 14.80 2.20 6.49
N ARG A 87 13.90 1.93 7.44
CA ARG A 87 13.97 0.77 8.33
C ARG A 87 13.05 -0.32 7.76
N PRO A 88 13.58 -1.44 7.28
CA PRO A 88 12.78 -2.50 6.65
C PRO A 88 11.91 -3.23 7.68
N ASN A 89 10.92 -3.99 7.19
CA ASN A 89 10.10 -4.91 8.00
C ASN A 89 9.39 -4.27 9.19
N PHE A 90 8.95 -3.02 9.05
CA PHE A 90 8.17 -2.34 10.08
C PHE A 90 6.81 -3.00 10.31
N LEU A 91 6.15 -3.41 9.22
CA LEU A 91 4.89 -4.13 9.24
C LEU A 91 4.86 -5.07 8.03
N THR A 92 4.34 -6.29 8.22
CA THR A 92 4.08 -7.22 7.12
C THR A 92 2.65 -7.72 7.23
N LEU A 93 1.89 -7.60 6.15
CA LEU A 93 0.56 -8.19 5.99
C LEU A 93 0.68 -9.33 4.98
N SER A 94 0.18 -10.51 5.34
CA SER A 94 0.19 -11.68 4.45
C SER A 94 -1.23 -12.10 4.13
N TYR A 95 -1.45 -12.46 2.87
CA TYR A 95 -2.75 -12.82 2.32
C TYR A 95 -2.59 -14.11 1.51
N GLU A 96 -3.34 -15.15 1.87
CA GLU A 96 -3.28 -16.45 1.18
C GLU A 96 -3.94 -16.42 -0.20
N LYS A 97 -4.80 -15.42 -0.46
CA LYS A 97 -5.59 -15.28 -1.69
C LYS A 97 -5.23 -13.98 -2.39
N ALA A 98 -4.22 -14.00 -3.27
CA ALA A 98 -3.67 -12.78 -3.86
C ALA A 98 -4.69 -12.02 -4.72
N CYS A 99 -5.41 -12.72 -5.59
CA CYS A 99 -6.32 -12.08 -6.53
C CYS A 99 -7.49 -11.40 -5.82
N THR A 100 -8.15 -12.11 -4.90
CA THR A 100 -9.20 -11.55 -4.06
C THR A 100 -8.67 -10.41 -3.18
N SER A 101 -7.49 -10.55 -2.58
CA SER A 101 -6.95 -9.50 -1.71
C SER A 101 -6.54 -8.24 -2.50
N PHE A 102 -6.06 -8.41 -3.72
CA PHE A 102 -5.74 -7.29 -4.62
C PHE A 102 -7.01 -6.58 -5.09
N SER A 103 -8.09 -7.31 -5.40
CA SER A 103 -9.37 -6.70 -5.76
C SER A 103 -10.01 -5.95 -4.59
N GLU A 104 -9.83 -6.42 -3.36
CA GLU A 104 -10.25 -5.68 -2.17
C GLU A 104 -9.37 -4.45 -1.90
N LEU A 105 -8.04 -4.56 -2.06
CA LEU A 105 -7.09 -3.50 -1.75
C LEU A 105 -7.12 -2.36 -2.78
N LEU A 106 -7.24 -2.69 -4.07
CA LEU A 106 -7.23 -1.75 -5.19
C LEU A 106 -8.40 -2.04 -6.15
N PRO A 107 -9.66 -1.91 -5.69
CA PRO A 107 -10.83 -2.32 -6.46
C PRO A 107 -10.95 -1.59 -7.80
N GLY A 108 -10.60 -0.30 -7.83
CA GLY A 108 -10.68 0.48 -9.05
C GLY A 108 -9.64 0.07 -10.12
N VAL A 109 -8.47 -0.41 -9.70
CA VAL A 109 -7.46 -0.95 -10.61
C VAL A 109 -7.92 -2.33 -11.11
N PHE A 110 -8.38 -3.18 -10.20
CA PHE A 110 -8.84 -4.53 -10.55
C PHE A 110 -10.05 -4.51 -11.49
N ASN A 111 -11.02 -3.62 -11.25
CA ASN A 111 -12.18 -3.47 -12.12
C ASN A 111 -11.79 -3.06 -13.55
N GLU A 112 -10.76 -2.22 -13.72
CA GLU A 112 -10.27 -1.83 -15.04
C GLU A 112 -9.58 -3.00 -15.77
N ILE A 113 -8.80 -3.82 -15.05
CA ILE A 113 -8.22 -5.07 -15.56
C ILE A 113 -9.34 -5.98 -16.10
N CYS A 114 -10.39 -6.17 -15.29
CA CYS A 114 -11.53 -7.00 -15.63
C CYS A 114 -12.30 -6.46 -16.85
N ALA A 115 -12.63 -5.17 -16.86
CA ALA A 115 -13.36 -4.52 -17.94
C ALA A 115 -12.63 -4.63 -19.28
N THR A 116 -11.31 -4.43 -19.29
CA THR A 116 -10.48 -4.50 -20.51
C THR A 116 -10.48 -5.91 -21.15
N ASN A 117 -10.80 -6.95 -20.37
CA ASN A 117 -10.69 -8.35 -20.81
C ASN A 117 -12.01 -9.11 -20.75
N ASN A 118 -13.15 -8.41 -20.62
CA ASN A 118 -14.47 -9.01 -20.45
C ASN A 118 -14.54 -10.04 -19.32
N LEU A 119 -13.81 -9.78 -18.22
CA LEU A 119 -13.83 -10.58 -17.01
C LEU A 119 -14.72 -9.89 -15.97
N THR A 120 -15.31 -10.68 -15.08
CA THR A 120 -16.13 -10.16 -13.98
C THR A 120 -15.48 -10.37 -12.61
N SER A 121 -14.51 -11.29 -12.52
CA SER A 121 -13.83 -11.65 -11.28
C SER A 121 -12.48 -12.32 -11.55
N CYS A 122 -11.78 -12.66 -10.47
CA CYS A 122 -10.69 -13.64 -10.50
C CYS A 122 -11.14 -14.99 -11.09
N PRO A 123 -10.24 -15.79 -11.67
CA PRO A 123 -8.84 -15.45 -11.98
C PRO A 123 -8.73 -14.57 -13.23
N THR A 124 -7.64 -13.81 -13.34
CA THR A 124 -7.30 -13.09 -14.57
C THR A 124 -6.23 -13.88 -15.37
N PRO A 125 -6.39 -14.03 -16.70
CA PRO A 125 -5.48 -14.84 -17.51
C PRO A 125 -4.10 -14.18 -17.69
N PRO A 126 -3.10 -14.90 -18.20
CA PRO A 126 -1.88 -14.29 -18.73
C PRO A 126 -2.21 -13.26 -19.80
N GLY A 127 -1.53 -12.11 -19.81
CA GLY A 127 -1.76 -11.09 -20.82
C GLY A 127 -1.11 -9.75 -20.51
N GLU A 128 -1.39 -8.77 -21.37
CA GLU A 128 -1.00 -7.38 -21.16
C GLU A 128 -2.24 -6.52 -20.90
N TYR A 129 -2.19 -5.77 -19.81
CA TYR A 129 -3.27 -4.91 -19.34
C TYR A 129 -2.77 -3.48 -19.30
N ALA A 130 -3.25 -2.65 -20.24
CA ALA A 130 -2.93 -1.23 -20.29
C ALA A 130 -4.03 -0.44 -19.58
N LEU A 131 -3.73 0.09 -18.40
CA LEU A 131 -4.67 0.88 -17.62
C LEU A 131 -4.33 2.36 -17.75
N VAL A 132 -5.33 3.19 -18.00
CA VAL A 132 -5.19 4.65 -18.12
C VAL A 132 -6.12 5.34 -17.13
N ASP A 133 -5.54 6.11 -16.21
CA ASP A 133 -6.29 6.85 -15.19
C ASP A 133 -7.28 6.01 -14.35
N ALA A 134 -6.97 4.73 -14.15
CA ALA A 134 -7.73 3.83 -13.28
C ALA A 134 -7.71 4.32 -11.83
N ASN A 135 -8.77 4.04 -11.07
CA ASN A 135 -8.84 4.42 -9.67
C ASN A 135 -7.92 3.55 -8.79
N GLY A 136 -6.74 4.08 -8.46
CA GLY A 136 -5.74 3.42 -7.62
C GLY A 136 -5.77 3.83 -6.15
N SER A 137 -6.93 4.26 -5.65
CA SER A 137 -7.09 4.63 -4.24
C SER A 137 -7.17 3.36 -3.38
N PRO A 138 -6.23 3.14 -2.44
CA PRO A 138 -6.20 1.90 -1.67
C PRO A 138 -7.32 1.83 -0.64
N GLN A 139 -7.93 0.66 -0.50
CA GLN A 139 -8.92 0.33 0.53
C GLN A 139 -8.28 -0.58 1.56
N VAL A 140 -7.90 -0.02 2.70
CA VAL A 140 -7.27 -0.78 3.80
C VAL A 140 -8.24 -0.97 4.94
N LYS A 141 -8.30 -2.20 5.49
CA LYS A 141 -9.14 -2.55 6.64
C LYS A 141 -8.46 -2.26 8.01
N LEU A 142 -7.44 -1.40 8.03
CA LEU A 142 -6.72 -1.00 9.24
C LEU A 142 -7.34 0.26 9.85
N SER A 143 -7.56 0.24 11.17
CA SER A 143 -8.18 1.36 11.90
C SER A 143 -7.16 2.40 12.39
N SER A 144 -5.89 2.01 12.54
CA SER A 144 -4.81 2.87 13.01
C SER A 144 -3.46 2.43 12.42
N LEU A 145 -2.65 3.39 12.03
CA LEU A 145 -1.24 3.23 11.65
C LEU A 145 -0.47 4.44 12.18
N PRO A 146 0.81 4.29 12.56
CA PRO A 146 1.63 5.44 12.91
C PRO A 146 1.74 6.42 11.75
N TYR A 147 1.65 7.71 12.06
CA TYR A 147 1.76 8.74 11.04
C TYR A 147 3.23 8.88 10.66
N ASN A 148 3.58 8.43 9.46
CA ASN A 148 4.93 8.48 8.96
C ASN A 148 4.94 8.32 7.43
N ARG A 149 6.12 8.43 6.85
CA ARG A 149 6.43 8.08 5.48
C ARG A 149 6.85 6.61 5.41
N TYR A 150 6.26 5.89 4.47
CA TYR A 150 6.46 4.46 4.27
C TYR A 150 6.88 4.16 2.84
N LYS A 151 7.70 3.14 2.70
CA LYS A 151 7.99 2.45 1.45
C LYS A 151 7.28 1.11 1.52
N VAL A 152 6.28 0.96 0.67
CA VAL A 152 5.36 -0.19 0.65
C VAL A 152 5.72 -1.07 -0.53
N TYR A 153 5.88 -2.35 -0.26
CA TYR A 153 6.15 -3.40 -1.23
C TYR A 153 4.93 -4.31 -1.30
N ILE A 154 4.21 -4.31 -2.41
CA ILE A 154 3.15 -5.28 -2.69
C ILE A 154 3.78 -6.40 -3.51
N MET A 155 4.02 -7.54 -2.85
CA MET A 155 4.72 -8.69 -3.38
C MET A 155 3.71 -9.78 -3.72
N PHE A 156 3.79 -10.32 -4.93
CA PHE A 156 3.00 -11.45 -5.38
C PHE A 156 3.84 -12.71 -5.35
N LEU A 157 3.33 -13.76 -4.74
CA LEU A 157 4.07 -14.97 -4.44
C LEU A 157 3.32 -16.19 -5.01
N SER A 158 4.04 -17.22 -5.43
CA SER A 158 3.46 -18.54 -5.71
C SER A 158 3.14 -19.28 -4.40
N GLN A 159 2.51 -20.45 -4.51
CA GLN A 159 2.14 -21.27 -3.35
C GLN A 159 3.34 -21.67 -2.48
N ASP A 160 4.47 -21.98 -3.12
CA ASP A 160 5.76 -22.35 -2.52
C ASP A 160 6.53 -21.13 -1.95
N GLY A 161 6.05 -19.91 -2.18
CA GLY A 161 6.65 -18.68 -1.68
C GLY A 161 7.66 -18.02 -2.63
N THR A 162 7.83 -18.52 -3.86
CA THR A 162 8.65 -17.84 -4.87
C THR A 162 8.05 -16.47 -5.23
N LEU A 163 8.89 -15.44 -5.32
CA LEU A 163 8.46 -14.08 -5.69
C LEU A 163 8.17 -14.02 -7.20
N LEU A 164 6.92 -13.74 -7.54
CA LEU A 164 6.43 -13.67 -8.92
C LEU A 164 6.50 -12.25 -9.50
N GLY A 165 6.44 -11.24 -8.64
CA GLY A 165 6.45 -9.84 -9.02
C GLY A 165 6.31 -8.92 -7.81
N CYS A 166 6.69 -7.65 -8.00
CA CYS A 166 6.62 -6.64 -6.95
C CYS A 166 6.15 -5.29 -7.50
N LEU A 167 5.26 -4.64 -6.75
CA LEU A 167 4.83 -3.26 -6.97
C LEU A 167 5.28 -2.40 -5.77
N GLY A 168 6.15 -1.43 -6.04
CA GLY A 168 6.69 -0.51 -5.03
C GLY A 168 5.96 0.82 -5.01
N MET A 169 5.50 1.27 -3.83
CA MET A 169 4.86 2.57 -3.61
C MET A 169 5.44 3.33 -2.41
N ILE A 170 5.75 4.61 -2.58
CA ILE A 170 5.98 5.53 -1.47
C ILE A 170 4.65 6.12 -1.02
N THR A 171 4.35 6.02 0.26
CA THR A 171 3.12 6.54 0.86
C THR A 171 3.42 7.37 2.11
N ASN A 172 2.58 8.35 2.40
CA ASN A 172 2.53 8.98 3.70
C ASN A 172 1.23 8.59 4.39
N ILE A 173 1.31 8.19 5.64
CA ILE A 173 0.16 8.00 6.52
C ILE A 173 0.02 9.28 7.33
N VAL A 174 -1.09 9.99 7.13
CA VAL A 174 -1.35 11.27 7.79
C VAL A 174 -2.65 11.21 8.61
N PRO A 175 -2.81 12.04 9.66
CA PRO A 175 -4.06 12.09 10.41
C PRO A 175 -5.27 12.36 9.50
N LYS A 176 -6.37 11.65 9.73
CA LYS A 176 -7.63 11.96 9.05
C LYS A 176 -8.12 13.31 9.55
N VAL A 177 -8.15 14.31 8.66
CA VAL A 177 -8.72 15.62 8.97
C VAL A 177 -10.21 15.42 9.26
N LYS A 178 -10.65 15.66 10.50
CA LYS A 178 -12.08 15.78 10.81
C LYS A 178 -12.62 16.90 9.92
N GLY A 179 -13.65 16.61 9.11
CA GLY A 179 -14.34 17.66 8.37
C GLY A 179 -14.78 18.74 9.36
N GLY A 180 -14.46 20.00 9.06
CA GLY A 180 -15.08 21.14 9.73
C GLY A 180 -16.55 21.24 9.34
#